data_AF-A0AAD2ASW5-F1
#
_entry.id   AF-A0AAD2ASW5-F1
#
_cell.length_a   1.000
_cell.length_b   1.000
_cell.length_c   1.000
_cell.angle_alpha   90.00
_cell.angle_beta   90.00
_cell.angle_gamma   90.00
#
_symmetry.space_group_name_H-M   'P 1'
#
loop_
_entity.id
_entity.type
_entity.pdbx_description
1 polymer ?
#
loop_
_entity_poly.entity_id
_entity_poly.type
_entity_poly.pdbx_seq_one_letter_code
_entity_poly.pdbx_strand_id
1 'polypeptide(L)'
;MITWTDYFVGSHRITCPVCGRGDRDKTVGLTIDVGGAGVAHCFRCAFVDTFHPTRGARLQTAAHPRIKSVTTQKHEALSVYGRQLWNACTPLAGVALAYLESRVCRVPPADCDLRYHPSLKHPTGYVGPALVGLISDAVTAQPLSLHRTWILADGRKADIDPPRLLLGGHRKQGGVIRLWPDEAVTTGLGIAEGIETALSLAWAYAPVWACIDAGNMAAFPVLRGIEALTIGADNDAAGTTAAQQCAQRWADANAEAYITRQTQNDLNDFLREAV
;
A
#
# COMPACT_ATOMS: atom_id res chain seq x y z
N MET A 1 -2.34 -9.08 38.62
CA MET A 1 -2.51 -10.43 38.04
C MET A 1 -3.79 -10.41 37.22
N ILE A 2 -3.91 -11.19 36.14
CA ILE A 2 -5.13 -11.19 35.32
C ILE A 2 -6.21 -12.00 36.04
N THR A 3 -7.40 -11.41 36.18
CA THR A 3 -8.60 -12.11 36.69
C THR A 3 -9.29 -12.81 35.52
N TRP A 4 -8.87 -14.04 35.23
CA TRP A 4 -9.30 -14.79 34.03
C TRP A 4 -10.80 -15.07 33.96
N THR A 5 -11.48 -15.14 35.11
CA THR A 5 -12.92 -15.38 35.23
C THR A 5 -13.78 -14.21 34.74
N ASP A 6 -13.20 -13.03 34.52
CA ASP A 6 -13.93 -11.83 34.11
C ASP A 6 -14.14 -11.76 32.59
N TYR A 7 -13.58 -12.70 31.84
CA TYR A 7 -13.57 -12.70 30.38
C TYR A 7 -14.30 -13.91 29.83
N PHE A 8 -15.13 -13.68 28.81
CA PHE A 8 -15.82 -14.74 28.07
C PHE A 8 -14.96 -15.25 26.91
N VAL A 9 -15.36 -16.36 26.29
CA VAL A 9 -14.69 -16.94 25.11
C VAL A 9 -14.52 -15.90 24.00
N GLY A 10 -13.31 -15.77 23.46
CA GLY A 10 -12.98 -14.80 22.43
C GLY A 10 -11.75 -13.94 22.77
N SER A 11 -11.56 -12.86 22.02
CA SER A 11 -10.40 -11.98 22.14
C SER A 11 -10.73 -10.66 22.83
N HIS A 12 -9.89 -10.28 23.79
CA HIS A 12 -10.03 -9.11 24.65
C HIS A 12 -8.75 -8.26 24.64
N ARG A 13 -8.91 -6.97 24.93
CA ARG A 13 -7.80 -6.01 25.06
C ARG A 13 -7.83 -5.38 26.43
N ILE A 14 -6.76 -5.58 27.20
CA ILE A 14 -6.69 -5.19 28.61
C ILE A 14 -5.39 -4.45 28.91
N THR A 15 -5.37 -3.72 30.02
CA THR A 15 -4.16 -3.05 30.51
C THR A 15 -3.17 -4.07 31.04
N CYS A 16 -1.89 -3.92 30.68
CA CYS A 16 -0.86 -4.83 31.17
C CYS A 16 -0.68 -4.69 32.68
N PRO A 17 -0.76 -5.78 33.46
CA PRO A 17 -0.56 -5.72 34.92
C PRO A 17 0.89 -5.42 35.31
N VAL A 18 1.83 -5.45 34.36
CA VAL A 18 3.26 -5.19 34.58
C VAL A 18 3.69 -3.81 34.10
N CYS A 19 3.29 -3.40 32.89
CA CYS A 19 3.78 -2.16 32.26
C CYS A 19 2.67 -1.17 31.84
N GLY A 20 1.44 -1.42 32.28
CA GLY A 20 0.28 -0.60 31.93
C GLY A 20 0.30 0.77 32.59
N ARG A 21 -0.17 1.78 31.86
CA ARG A 21 -0.28 3.18 32.32
C ARG A 21 -1.75 3.63 32.28
N GLY A 22 -2.52 3.19 33.28
CA GLY A 22 -3.95 3.50 33.41
C GLY A 22 -4.88 2.70 32.49
N ASP A 23 -6.18 2.93 32.63
CA ASP A 23 -7.23 2.04 32.09
C ASP A 23 -7.43 2.12 30.57
N ARG A 24 -6.91 3.18 29.93
CA ARG A 24 -6.93 3.34 28.47
C ARG A 24 -5.76 2.62 27.77
N ASP A 25 -4.75 2.17 28.51
CA ASP A 25 -3.51 1.60 27.98
C ASP A 25 -3.59 0.09 27.73
N LYS A 26 -4.41 -0.30 26.74
CA LYS A 26 -4.74 -1.69 26.43
C LYS A 26 -3.65 -2.41 25.63
N THR A 27 -2.56 -2.75 26.31
CA THR A 27 -1.35 -3.35 25.75
C THR A 27 -1.32 -4.86 25.72
N VAL A 28 -2.24 -5.54 26.43
CA VAL A 28 -2.33 -7.01 26.45
C VAL A 28 -3.43 -7.47 25.51
N GLY A 29 -3.12 -8.44 24.65
CA GLY A 29 -4.12 -9.28 24.00
C GLY A 29 -4.37 -10.50 24.87
N LEU A 30 -5.63 -10.72 25.24
CA LEU A 30 -6.07 -11.87 26.02
C LEU A 30 -7.04 -12.66 25.14
N THR A 31 -6.81 -13.95 24.97
CA THR A 31 -7.70 -14.84 24.21
C THR A 31 -8.13 -15.99 25.09
N ILE A 32 -9.43 -16.28 25.12
CA ILE A 32 -10.01 -17.44 25.78
C ILE A 32 -10.62 -18.34 24.71
N ASP A 33 -10.25 -19.61 24.71
CA ASP A 33 -10.80 -20.61 23.80
C ASP A 33 -12.14 -21.16 24.30
N VAL A 34 -12.83 -21.91 23.44
CA VAL A 34 -14.12 -22.54 23.76
C VAL A 34 -14.04 -23.54 24.92
N GLY A 35 -12.85 -24.05 25.23
CA GLY A 35 -12.60 -24.93 26.38
C GLY A 35 -12.32 -24.18 27.68
N GLY A 36 -12.32 -22.85 27.66
CA GLY A 36 -12.05 -21.98 28.81
C GLY A 36 -10.56 -21.82 29.13
N ALA A 37 -9.65 -22.34 28.30
CA ALA A 37 -8.23 -22.07 28.44
C ALA A 37 -7.89 -20.70 27.84
N GLY A 38 -6.96 -20.00 28.48
CA GLY A 38 -6.68 -18.60 28.21
C GLY A 38 -5.18 -18.33 28.02
N VAL A 39 -4.86 -17.44 27.09
CA VAL A 39 -3.49 -16.91 26.90
C VAL A 39 -3.54 -15.39 26.82
N ALA A 40 -2.66 -14.74 27.57
CA ALA A 40 -2.52 -13.30 27.63
C ALA A 40 -1.09 -12.93 27.25
N HIS A 41 -0.94 -11.98 26.34
CA HIS A 41 0.35 -11.51 25.87
C HIS A 41 0.38 -9.98 25.80
N CYS A 42 1.33 -9.37 26.52
CA CYS A 42 1.61 -7.94 26.43
C CYS A 42 2.50 -7.64 25.23
N PHE A 43 1.99 -6.83 24.31
CA PHE A 43 2.74 -6.39 23.12
C PHE A 43 3.82 -5.35 23.43
N ARG A 44 3.90 -4.84 24.68
CA ARG A 44 4.92 -3.87 25.11
C ARG A 44 6.07 -4.53 25.87
N CYS A 45 5.78 -5.22 26.96
CA CYS A 45 6.82 -5.80 27.83
C CYS A 45 6.98 -7.32 27.68
N ALA A 46 6.27 -7.94 26.75
CA ALA A 46 6.26 -9.40 26.53
C ALA A 46 5.82 -10.22 27.76
N PHE A 47 5.10 -9.61 28.70
CA PHE A 47 4.41 -10.35 29.77
C PHE A 47 3.48 -11.40 29.16
N VAL A 48 3.62 -12.64 29.61
CA VAL A 48 2.74 -13.75 29.25
C VAL A 48 2.13 -14.34 30.51
N ASP A 49 0.83 -14.60 30.46
CA ASP A 49 0.12 -15.35 31.47
C ASP A 49 -0.78 -16.36 30.78
N THR A 50 -0.94 -17.53 31.40
CA THR A 50 -1.75 -18.62 30.84
C THR A 50 -2.67 -19.17 31.89
N PHE A 51 -3.88 -19.53 31.48
CA PHE A 51 -4.91 -20.08 32.34
C PHE A 51 -5.44 -21.38 31.76
N HIS A 52 -5.59 -22.39 32.62
CA HIS A 52 -6.25 -23.64 32.25
C HIS A 52 -7.30 -23.97 33.30
N PRO A 53 -8.56 -24.32 32.93
CA PRO A 53 -9.66 -24.50 33.87
C PRO A 53 -9.37 -25.49 35.00
N THR A 54 -8.64 -26.57 34.71
CA THR A 54 -8.30 -27.62 35.68
C THR A 54 -7.00 -27.37 36.46
N ARG A 55 -6.16 -26.43 36.03
CA ARG A 55 -4.82 -26.19 36.62
C ARG A 55 -4.63 -24.77 37.17
N GLY A 56 -5.63 -23.90 37.01
CA GLY A 56 -5.57 -22.50 37.43
C GLY A 56 -4.63 -21.65 36.57
N ALA A 57 -4.39 -20.41 37.01
CA ALA A 57 -3.47 -19.50 36.36
C ALA A 57 -2.02 -19.90 36.65
N ARG A 58 -1.18 -19.92 35.62
CA ARG A 58 0.26 -20.15 35.75
C ARG A 58 1.01 -18.95 35.20
N LEU A 59 1.50 -18.12 36.12
CA LEU A 59 2.42 -17.04 35.78
C LEU A 59 3.74 -17.63 35.28
N GLN A 60 4.14 -17.27 34.05
CA GLN A 60 5.54 -17.35 33.63
C GLN A 60 6.13 -15.95 33.64
N THR A 61 6.96 -15.65 34.64
CA THR A 61 7.80 -14.46 34.63
C THR A 61 8.88 -14.61 33.57
N ALA A 62 8.79 -13.75 32.55
CA ALA A 62 9.77 -13.44 31.50
C ALA A 62 10.76 -14.56 31.13
N ALA A 63 10.43 -15.32 30.08
CA ALA A 63 11.48 -15.90 29.25
C ALA A 63 12.29 -14.75 28.62
N HIS A 64 13.61 -14.90 28.61
CA HIS A 64 14.66 -14.00 28.11
C HIS A 64 14.23 -12.97 27.06
N PRO A 65 14.84 -11.76 27.05
CA PRO A 65 14.57 -10.77 26.02
C PRO A 65 14.68 -11.43 24.66
N ARG A 66 13.54 -11.60 23.97
CA ARG A 66 13.55 -11.90 22.55
C ARG A 66 14.38 -10.78 21.95
N ILE A 67 15.49 -11.17 21.31
CA ILE A 67 16.24 -10.33 20.37
C ILE A 67 15.19 -9.53 19.64
N LYS A 68 15.16 -8.19 19.85
CA LYS A 68 14.31 -7.30 19.06
C LYS A 68 14.46 -7.81 17.65
N SER A 69 13.38 -8.20 16.97
CA SER A 69 13.45 -8.53 15.55
C SER A 69 14.28 -7.40 14.96
N VAL A 70 15.52 -7.70 14.56
CA VAL A 70 16.38 -6.70 13.93
C VAL A 70 15.48 -6.24 12.81
N THR A 71 15.07 -4.98 12.84
CA THR A 71 14.34 -4.39 11.73
C THR A 71 15.23 -4.70 10.55
N THR A 72 14.87 -5.72 9.76
CA THR A 72 15.70 -6.17 8.65
C THR A 72 15.85 -4.91 7.84
N GLN A 73 17.09 -4.40 7.76
CA GLN A 73 17.35 -3.16 7.03
C GLN A 73 16.64 -3.31 5.70
N LYS A 74 15.69 -2.41 5.44
CA LYS A 74 14.93 -2.48 4.20
C LYS A 74 15.94 -2.39 3.06
N HIS A 75 15.70 -3.17 2.01
CA HIS A 75 16.46 -3.00 0.80
C HIS A 75 16.22 -1.58 0.26
N GLU A 76 17.30 -0.81 0.13
CA GLU A 76 17.29 0.55 -0.43
C GLU A 76 17.13 0.53 -1.95
N ALA A 77 17.40 -0.61 -2.59
CA ALA A 77 17.18 -0.86 -4.01
C ALA A 77 16.45 -2.20 -4.21
N LEU A 78 15.90 -2.42 -5.40
CA LEU A 78 15.21 -3.65 -5.74
C LEU A 78 16.14 -4.86 -5.53
N SER A 79 15.67 -5.87 -4.81
CA SER A 79 16.45 -7.10 -4.57
C SER A 79 16.65 -7.93 -5.85
N VAL A 80 17.54 -8.93 -5.79
CA VAL A 80 17.73 -9.91 -6.88
C VAL A 80 16.40 -10.61 -7.21
N TYR A 81 15.66 -11.04 -6.19
CA TYR A 81 14.33 -11.64 -6.36
C TYR A 81 13.35 -10.66 -7.02
N GLY A 82 13.34 -9.39 -6.59
CA GLY A 82 12.51 -8.37 -7.22
C GLY A 82 12.81 -8.17 -8.70
N ARG A 83 14.10 -8.12 -9.08
CA ARG A 83 14.52 -8.06 -10.49
C ARG A 83 14.08 -9.29 -11.29
N GLN A 84 14.23 -10.48 -10.73
CA GLN A 84 13.79 -11.72 -11.37
C GLN A 84 12.27 -11.72 -11.61
N LEU A 85 11.49 -11.30 -10.61
CA LEU A 85 10.05 -11.17 -10.75
C LEU A 85 9.67 -10.13 -11.81
N TRP A 86 10.33 -8.97 -11.83
CA TRP A 86 10.10 -7.94 -12.84
C TRP A 86 10.39 -8.43 -14.27
N ASN A 87 11.49 -9.17 -14.44
CA ASN A 87 11.88 -9.74 -15.74
C ASN A 87 10.96 -10.88 -16.20
N ALA A 88 10.28 -11.56 -15.26
CA ALA A 88 9.27 -12.56 -15.57
C ALA A 88 7.91 -11.93 -15.98
N CYS A 89 7.74 -10.62 -15.82
CA CYS A 89 6.52 -9.92 -16.24
C CYS A 89 6.60 -9.55 -17.73
N THR A 90 5.45 -9.56 -18.41
CA THR A 90 5.30 -9.17 -19.81
C THR A 90 4.71 -7.77 -19.92
N PRO A 91 4.73 -7.14 -21.11
CA PRO A 91 3.90 -5.98 -21.40
C PRO A 91 2.41 -6.25 -21.08
N LEU A 92 1.63 -5.17 -20.90
CA LEU A 92 0.20 -5.26 -20.63
C LEU A 92 -0.52 -6.01 -21.77
N ALA A 93 -1.21 -7.08 -21.42
CA ALA A 93 -1.94 -7.94 -22.35
C ALA A 93 -3.06 -8.70 -21.65
N GLY A 94 -4.01 -9.24 -22.43
CA GLY A 94 -5.06 -10.15 -21.94
C GLY A 94 -5.83 -9.58 -20.76
N VAL A 95 -5.84 -10.31 -19.63
CA VAL A 95 -6.57 -9.93 -18.41
C VAL A 95 -6.17 -8.54 -17.90
N ALA A 96 -4.90 -8.12 -18.07
CA ALA A 96 -4.47 -6.79 -17.65
C ALA A 96 -5.13 -5.67 -18.46
N LEU A 97 -5.23 -5.82 -19.79
CA LEU A 97 -5.91 -4.82 -20.63
C LEU A 97 -7.41 -4.82 -20.35
N ALA A 98 -8.05 -6.00 -20.30
CA ALA A 98 -9.47 -6.12 -19.98
C ALA A 98 -9.83 -5.50 -18.61
N TYR A 99 -8.96 -5.67 -17.60
CA TYR A 99 -9.11 -5.00 -16.31
C TYR A 99 -9.05 -3.48 -16.42
N LEU A 100 -8.03 -2.94 -17.10
CA LEU A 100 -7.86 -1.48 -17.25
C LEU A 100 -9.00 -0.86 -18.08
N GLU A 101 -9.41 -1.52 -19.16
CA GLU A 101 -10.54 -1.12 -20.01
C GLU A 101 -11.85 -1.10 -19.23
N SER A 102 -12.14 -2.16 -18.47
CA SER A 102 -13.34 -2.23 -17.61
C SER A 102 -13.36 -1.15 -16.52
N ARG A 103 -12.17 -0.67 -16.13
CA ARG A 103 -11.96 0.43 -15.18
C ARG A 103 -11.88 1.80 -15.86
N VAL A 104 -12.04 1.85 -17.19
CA VAL A 104 -11.95 3.07 -18.01
C VAL A 104 -10.61 3.80 -17.81
N CYS A 105 -9.54 3.04 -17.53
CA CYS A 105 -8.19 3.56 -17.42
C CYS A 105 -7.58 3.71 -18.82
N ARG A 106 -6.91 4.83 -19.09
CA ARG A 106 -6.11 4.97 -20.31
C ARG A 106 -4.95 3.97 -20.26
N VAL A 107 -4.75 3.19 -21.31
CA VAL A 107 -3.62 2.26 -21.39
C VAL A 107 -2.32 3.07 -21.58
N PRO A 108 -1.30 2.90 -20.71
CA PRO A 108 -0.02 3.62 -20.83
C PRO A 108 0.82 3.10 -22.02
N PRO A 109 1.88 3.83 -22.41
CA PRO A 109 2.87 3.38 -23.39
C PRO A 109 3.51 2.03 -23.02
N ALA A 110 3.99 1.29 -24.02
CA ALA A 110 4.53 -0.07 -23.82
C ALA A 110 5.83 -0.12 -23.00
N ASP A 111 6.58 0.98 -22.96
CA ASP A 111 7.83 1.18 -22.23
C ASP A 111 7.63 1.74 -20.81
N CYS A 112 6.39 1.77 -20.31
CA CYS A 112 6.11 2.18 -18.94
C CYS A 112 6.56 1.17 -17.87
N ASP A 113 6.60 1.63 -16.62
CA ASP A 113 6.89 0.83 -15.43
C ASP A 113 5.68 0.01 -14.93
N LEU A 114 4.68 -0.28 -15.78
CA LEU A 114 3.54 -1.14 -15.44
C LEU A 114 3.48 -2.36 -16.38
N ARG A 115 3.61 -3.55 -15.79
CA ARG A 115 3.64 -4.84 -16.49
C ARG A 115 2.57 -5.80 -15.98
N TYR A 116 2.45 -6.93 -16.68
CA TYR A 116 1.50 -8.00 -16.39
C TYR A 116 2.23 -9.30 -16.03
N HIS A 117 1.70 -10.03 -15.05
CA HIS A 117 2.09 -11.40 -14.76
C HIS A 117 0.84 -12.30 -14.73
N PRO A 118 0.74 -13.34 -15.57
CA PRO A 118 -0.50 -14.11 -15.73
C PRO A 118 -0.84 -15.03 -14.55
N SER A 119 0.17 -15.45 -13.76
CA SER A 119 0.01 -16.45 -12.70
C SER A 119 0.87 -16.13 -11.47
N LEU A 120 0.67 -14.95 -10.88
CA LEU A 120 1.48 -14.48 -9.76
C LEU A 120 0.99 -15.07 -8.43
N LYS A 121 1.91 -15.64 -7.65
CA LYS A 121 1.61 -16.20 -6.32
C LYS A 121 1.45 -15.10 -5.27
N HIS A 122 0.33 -15.11 -4.58
CA HIS A 122 0.02 -14.32 -3.39
C HIS A 122 0.46 -15.06 -2.10
N PRO A 123 0.87 -14.35 -1.01
CA PRO A 123 1.23 -14.99 0.25
C PRO A 123 0.12 -15.85 0.90
N THR A 124 -1.16 -15.60 0.58
CA THR A 124 -2.28 -16.44 1.04
C THR A 124 -2.36 -17.80 0.35
N GLY A 125 -1.55 -18.04 -0.69
CA GLY A 125 -1.60 -19.24 -1.52
C GLY A 125 -2.38 -19.08 -2.82
N TYR A 126 -3.15 -18.00 -2.99
CA TYR A 126 -3.79 -17.67 -4.26
C TYR A 126 -2.76 -17.47 -5.38
N VAL A 127 -3.08 -17.94 -6.59
CA VAL A 127 -2.24 -17.74 -7.78
C VAL A 127 -3.15 -17.24 -8.90
N GLY A 128 -2.80 -16.10 -9.50
CA GLY A 128 -3.63 -15.53 -10.55
C GLY A 128 -3.01 -14.32 -11.23
N PRO A 129 -3.72 -13.74 -12.21
CA PRO A 129 -3.25 -12.61 -12.98
C PRO A 129 -3.06 -11.37 -12.11
N ALA A 130 -1.98 -10.62 -12.36
CA ALA A 130 -1.64 -9.43 -11.60
C ALA A 130 -1.03 -8.33 -12.46
N LEU A 131 -1.37 -7.08 -12.14
CA LEU A 131 -0.57 -5.92 -12.52
C LEU A 131 0.64 -5.84 -11.59
N VAL A 132 1.82 -5.61 -12.16
CA VAL A 132 3.07 -5.42 -11.44
C VAL A 132 3.64 -4.07 -11.87
N GLY A 133 3.69 -3.11 -10.95
CA GLY A 133 4.31 -1.81 -11.16
C GLY A 133 5.71 -1.78 -10.57
N LEU A 134 6.70 -1.34 -11.34
CA LEU A 134 8.03 -1.06 -10.82
C LEU A 134 7.99 0.27 -10.05
N ILE A 135 8.37 0.22 -8.77
CA ILE A 135 8.52 1.42 -7.95
C ILE A 135 9.98 1.85 -8.08
N SER A 136 10.20 3.02 -8.68
CA SER A 136 11.49 3.66 -8.85
C SER A 136 11.53 4.97 -8.08
N ASP A 137 12.70 5.35 -7.57
CA ASP A 137 12.88 6.64 -6.88
C ASP A 137 12.53 7.79 -7.83
N ALA A 138 11.74 8.76 -7.36
CA ALA A 138 11.23 9.83 -8.19
C ALA A 138 12.34 10.69 -8.81
N VAL A 139 13.47 10.86 -8.12
CA VAL A 139 14.57 11.74 -8.55
C VAL A 139 15.65 10.95 -9.28
N THR A 140 16.07 9.81 -8.72
CA THR A 140 17.23 9.06 -9.21
C THR A 140 16.87 7.96 -10.20
N ALA A 141 15.57 7.68 -10.39
CA ALA A 141 15.05 6.54 -11.15
C ALA A 141 15.54 5.16 -10.66
N GLN A 142 16.19 5.10 -9.49
CA GLN A 142 16.69 3.83 -8.95
C GLN A 142 15.51 2.89 -8.64
N PRO A 143 15.52 1.65 -9.15
CA PRO A 143 14.51 0.64 -8.78
C PRO A 143 14.51 0.37 -7.28
N LEU A 144 13.36 0.52 -6.61
CA LEU A 144 13.20 0.37 -5.16
C LEU A 144 12.42 -0.88 -4.77
N SER A 145 11.25 -1.10 -5.37
CA SER A 145 10.31 -2.16 -4.97
C SER A 145 9.34 -2.50 -6.11
N LEU A 146 8.42 -3.43 -5.87
CA LEU A 146 7.33 -3.76 -6.80
C LEU A 146 5.98 -3.56 -6.12
N HIS A 147 5.05 -2.99 -6.85
CA HIS A 147 3.65 -2.89 -6.48
C HIS A 147 2.85 -3.96 -7.22
N ARG A 148 2.21 -4.90 -6.51
CA ARG A 148 1.49 -6.02 -7.12
C ARG A 148 0.01 -5.90 -6.82
N THR A 149 -0.84 -5.94 -7.83
CA THR A 149 -2.31 -5.96 -7.67
C THR A 149 -2.86 -7.17 -8.41
N TRP A 150 -3.53 -8.08 -7.71
CA TRP A 150 -4.19 -9.22 -8.34
C TRP A 150 -5.56 -8.78 -8.86
N ILE A 151 -5.84 -9.14 -10.12
CA ILE A 151 -6.94 -8.56 -10.90
C ILE A 151 -7.76 -9.64 -11.58
N LEU A 152 -8.98 -9.28 -11.99
CA LEU A 152 -9.90 -10.10 -12.78
C LEU A 152 -10.23 -9.35 -14.08
N ALA A 153 -10.61 -10.08 -15.12
CA ALA A 153 -10.86 -9.49 -16.45
C ALA A 153 -12.07 -8.54 -16.49
N ASP A 154 -12.97 -8.64 -15.51
CA ASP A 154 -14.18 -7.82 -15.39
C ASP A 154 -13.96 -6.48 -14.65
N GLY A 155 -12.69 -6.08 -14.49
CA GLY A 155 -12.31 -4.84 -13.80
C GLY A 155 -12.31 -4.95 -12.27
N ARG A 156 -12.67 -6.10 -11.68
CA ARG A 156 -12.53 -6.29 -10.23
C ARG A 156 -11.11 -6.66 -9.86
N LYS A 157 -10.72 -6.31 -8.64
CA LYS A 157 -9.55 -6.91 -7.99
C LYS A 157 -9.90 -8.35 -7.57
N ALA A 158 -8.89 -9.21 -7.48
CA ALA A 158 -9.11 -10.58 -7.00
C ALA A 158 -9.69 -10.56 -5.59
N ASP A 159 -10.57 -11.52 -5.28
CA ASP A 159 -11.22 -11.66 -3.97
C ASP A 159 -10.26 -12.29 -2.95
N ILE A 160 -9.22 -11.53 -2.59
CA ILE A 160 -8.19 -11.88 -1.62
C ILE A 160 -7.86 -10.64 -0.77
N ASP A 161 -7.52 -10.85 0.50
CA ASP A 161 -7.20 -9.75 1.42
C ASP A 161 -5.71 -9.77 1.86
N PRO A 162 -4.94 -8.69 1.62
CA PRO A 162 -5.27 -7.56 0.74
C PRO A 162 -5.07 -7.93 -0.75
N PRO A 163 -5.83 -7.36 -1.69
CA PRO A 163 -5.71 -7.64 -3.13
C PRO A 163 -4.50 -6.96 -3.79
N ARG A 164 -3.77 -6.17 -3.01
CA ARG A 164 -2.63 -5.37 -3.43
C ARG A 164 -1.53 -5.46 -2.37
N LEU A 165 -0.31 -5.75 -2.81
CA LEU A 165 0.85 -5.85 -1.94
C LEU A 165 2.10 -5.26 -2.58
N LEU A 166 2.85 -4.53 -1.77
CA LEU A 166 4.24 -4.21 -2.08
C LEU A 166 5.13 -5.45 -1.94
N LEU A 167 6.26 -5.48 -2.63
CA LEU A 167 7.30 -6.46 -2.37
C LEU A 167 7.88 -6.22 -0.97
N GLY A 168 7.81 -7.25 -0.12
CA GLY A 168 8.21 -7.15 1.29
C GLY A 168 9.69 -6.81 1.47
N GLY A 169 10.02 -6.09 2.55
CA GLY A 169 11.40 -5.80 2.93
C GLY A 169 12.10 -4.71 2.10
N HIS A 170 11.38 -3.93 1.31
CA HIS A 170 11.96 -2.86 0.47
C HIS A 170 11.51 -1.47 0.93
N ARG A 171 12.32 -0.44 0.66
CA ARG A 171 11.92 0.96 0.80
C ARG A 171 10.83 1.28 -0.24
N LYS A 172 9.88 2.14 0.14
CA LYS A 172 8.90 2.73 -0.78
C LYS A 172 8.92 4.26 -0.79
N GLN A 173 9.51 4.87 0.24
CA GLN A 173 9.55 6.31 0.44
C GLN A 173 10.19 7.01 -0.77
N GLY A 174 9.55 8.05 -1.31
CA GLY A 174 10.01 8.78 -2.49
C GLY A 174 9.87 8.00 -3.80
N GLY A 175 9.22 6.84 -3.77
CA GLY A 175 9.01 5.99 -4.94
C GLY A 175 7.76 6.37 -5.74
N VAL A 176 7.85 6.19 -7.05
CA VAL A 176 6.75 6.32 -8.01
C VAL A 176 6.75 5.14 -8.98
N ILE A 177 5.60 4.89 -9.62
CA ILE A 177 5.51 4.05 -10.82
C ILE A 177 5.37 4.99 -12.02
N ARG A 178 6.35 4.94 -12.91
CA ARG A 178 6.39 5.74 -14.14
C ARG A 178 5.46 5.16 -15.19
N LEU A 179 4.18 5.55 -15.13
CA LEU A 179 3.18 5.10 -16.12
C LEU A 179 3.44 5.71 -17.51
N TRP A 180 4.19 6.81 -17.57
CA TRP A 180 4.89 7.30 -18.76
C TRP A 180 6.38 7.39 -18.43
N PRO A 181 7.27 7.07 -19.39
CA PRO A 181 8.72 7.13 -19.17
C PRO A 181 9.19 8.59 -18.97
N ASP A 182 10.37 8.77 -18.38
CA ASP A 182 10.93 10.10 -18.07
C ASP A 182 11.08 10.95 -19.34
N GLU A 183 11.40 10.32 -20.47
CA GLU A 183 11.55 10.96 -21.78
C GLU A 183 10.24 11.55 -22.33
N ALA A 184 9.09 11.09 -21.85
CA ALA A 184 7.80 11.66 -22.20
C ALA A 184 7.45 12.90 -21.35
N VAL A 185 8.15 13.12 -20.24
CA VAL A 185 7.95 14.25 -19.34
C VAL A 185 8.74 15.45 -19.85
N THR A 186 8.01 16.52 -20.18
CA THR A 186 8.57 17.80 -20.61
C THR A 186 8.41 18.83 -19.50
N THR A 187 7.59 19.86 -19.70
CA THR A 187 7.34 20.91 -18.70
C THR A 187 6.17 20.59 -17.78
N GLY A 188 5.45 19.49 -17.97
CA GLY A 188 4.36 19.13 -17.08
C GLY A 188 4.20 17.63 -16.85
N LEU A 189 3.64 17.32 -15.69
CA LEU A 189 3.45 15.97 -15.18
C LEU A 189 2.15 15.86 -14.39
N GLY A 190 1.40 14.79 -14.61
CA GLY A 190 0.32 14.39 -13.72
C GLY A 190 0.80 13.38 -12.69
N ILE A 191 0.25 13.44 -11.48
CA ILE A 191 0.46 12.42 -10.45
C ILE A 191 -0.86 12.04 -9.79
N ALA A 192 -0.96 10.82 -9.28
CA ALA A 192 -2.03 10.42 -8.37
C ALA A 192 -1.51 9.40 -7.37
N GLU A 193 -2.30 9.13 -6.32
CA GLU A 193 -1.96 8.12 -5.31
C GLU A 193 -1.81 6.72 -5.92
N GLY A 194 -2.82 6.26 -6.66
CA GLY A 194 -2.90 4.92 -7.22
C GLY A 194 -2.68 4.85 -8.73
N ILE A 195 -2.34 3.64 -9.22
CA ILE A 195 -2.22 3.35 -10.65
C ILE A 195 -3.53 3.68 -11.40
N GLU A 196 -4.67 3.21 -10.89
CA GLU A 196 -5.98 3.41 -11.52
C GLU A 196 -6.32 4.90 -11.63
N THR A 197 -6.23 5.66 -10.52
CA THR A 197 -6.48 7.11 -10.47
C THR A 197 -5.57 7.87 -11.43
N ALA A 198 -4.27 7.52 -11.49
CA ALA A 198 -3.33 8.15 -12.41
C ALA A 198 -3.71 7.85 -13.87
N LEU A 199 -4.00 6.59 -14.21
CA LEU A 199 -4.42 6.23 -15.58
C LEU A 199 -5.77 6.83 -15.97
N SER A 200 -6.68 7.06 -15.02
CA SER A 200 -7.91 7.84 -15.27
C SER A 200 -7.60 9.33 -15.49
N LEU A 201 -6.64 9.91 -14.75
CA LEU A 201 -6.18 11.29 -14.96
C LEU A 201 -5.60 11.47 -16.37
N ALA A 202 -4.95 10.42 -16.89
CA ALA A 202 -4.30 10.43 -18.20
C ALA A 202 -5.24 10.69 -19.39
N TRP A 203 -6.57 10.62 -19.20
CA TRP A 203 -7.55 11.07 -20.18
C TRP A 203 -7.60 12.60 -20.31
N ALA A 204 -7.44 13.32 -19.20
CA ALA A 204 -7.42 14.78 -19.17
C ALA A 204 -6.01 15.33 -19.41
N TYR A 205 -4.99 14.68 -18.85
CA TYR A 205 -3.60 15.14 -18.95
C TYR A 205 -2.62 13.98 -18.85
N ALA A 206 -1.67 13.89 -19.79
CA ALA A 206 -0.53 12.99 -19.73
C ALA A 206 0.74 13.76 -20.13
N PRO A 207 1.93 13.36 -19.64
CA PRO A 207 2.26 12.12 -18.94
C PRO A 207 1.80 12.08 -17.48
N VAL A 208 1.63 10.87 -16.91
CA VAL A 208 1.28 10.70 -15.49
C VAL A 208 2.13 9.65 -14.79
N TRP A 209 2.37 9.80 -13.48
CA TRP A 209 2.97 8.79 -12.60
C TRP A 209 2.06 8.44 -11.42
N ALA A 210 2.23 7.26 -10.83
CA ALA A 210 1.51 6.86 -9.61
C ALA A 210 2.44 6.88 -8.38
N CYS A 211 2.01 7.51 -7.30
CA CYS A 211 2.79 7.73 -6.08
C CYS A 211 2.68 6.62 -5.04
N ILE A 212 2.04 5.49 -5.36
CA ILE A 212 1.88 4.31 -4.48
C ILE A 212 0.84 4.49 -3.37
N ASP A 213 0.93 5.58 -2.61
CA ASP A 213 0.07 5.92 -1.48
C ASP A 213 0.04 7.45 -1.21
N ALA A 214 -0.91 7.88 -0.38
CA ALA A 214 -1.07 9.27 0.05
C ALA A 214 0.21 9.88 0.64
N GLY A 215 1.00 9.11 1.40
CA GLY A 215 2.21 9.60 2.05
C GLY A 215 3.32 9.95 1.06
N ASN A 216 3.53 9.09 0.07
CA ASN A 216 4.46 9.37 -1.02
C ASN A 216 3.97 10.50 -1.94
N MET A 217 2.66 10.58 -2.22
CA MET A 217 2.10 11.70 -2.98
C MET A 217 2.32 13.02 -2.24
N ALA A 218 1.99 13.05 -0.95
CA ALA A 218 2.23 14.20 -0.08
C ALA A 218 3.70 14.61 -0.10
N ALA A 219 4.63 13.66 -0.10
CA ALA A 219 6.08 13.89 -0.08
C ALA A 219 6.73 13.98 -1.48
N PHE A 220 5.95 13.99 -2.57
CA PHE A 220 6.51 14.02 -3.92
C PHE A 220 7.38 15.27 -4.12
N PRO A 221 8.65 15.10 -4.51
CA PRO A 221 9.61 16.20 -4.60
C PRO A 221 9.31 17.10 -5.80
N VAL A 222 9.78 18.35 -5.73
CA VAL A 222 9.81 19.23 -6.91
C VAL A 222 10.91 18.74 -7.85
N LEU A 223 10.55 18.46 -9.09
CA LEU A 223 11.47 17.95 -10.11
C LEU A 223 11.91 19.08 -11.03
N ARG A 224 13.22 19.20 -11.25
CA ARG A 224 13.77 20.27 -12.10
C ARG A 224 13.29 20.12 -13.54
N GLY A 225 12.83 21.23 -14.13
CA GLY A 225 12.37 21.28 -15.52
C GLY A 225 10.87 21.06 -15.69
N ILE A 226 10.16 20.62 -14.64
CA ILE A 226 8.71 20.55 -14.61
C ILE A 226 8.17 21.86 -14.05
N GLU A 227 7.35 22.54 -14.85
CA GLU A 227 6.76 23.86 -14.58
C GLU A 227 5.32 23.73 -14.11
N ALA A 228 4.61 22.66 -14.46
CA ALA A 228 3.22 22.40 -14.06
C ALA A 228 2.99 20.98 -13.56
N LEU A 229 2.38 20.84 -12.38
CA LEU A 229 1.98 19.56 -11.79
C LEU A 229 0.45 19.45 -11.70
N THR A 230 -0.12 18.40 -12.28
CA THR A 230 -1.54 18.06 -12.11
C THR A 230 -1.70 16.90 -11.13
N ILE A 231 -2.45 17.08 -10.06
CA ILE A 231 -2.60 16.10 -8.97
C ILE A 231 -4.02 15.54 -8.98
N GLY A 232 -4.16 14.26 -9.28
CA GLY A 232 -5.40 13.50 -9.10
C GLY A 232 -5.54 13.04 -7.66
N ALA A 233 -6.40 13.72 -6.90
CA ALA A 233 -6.69 13.35 -5.52
C ALA A 233 -7.83 12.33 -5.45
N ASP A 234 -7.62 11.26 -4.70
CA ASP A 234 -8.72 10.36 -4.30
C ASP A 234 -9.71 11.12 -3.40
N ASN A 235 -10.99 10.75 -3.44
CA ASN A 235 -12.07 11.46 -2.75
C ASN A 235 -12.16 11.13 -1.24
N ASP A 236 -11.03 11.04 -0.56
CA ASP A 236 -10.94 10.87 0.90
C ASP A 236 -10.08 11.97 1.56
N ALA A 237 -10.18 12.06 2.89
CA ALA A 237 -9.51 13.11 3.65
C ALA A 237 -7.98 13.03 3.60
N ALA A 238 -7.43 11.81 3.52
CA ALA A 238 -5.99 11.60 3.47
C ALA A 238 -5.43 11.97 2.10
N GLY A 239 -6.06 11.52 1.02
CA GLY A 239 -5.72 11.87 -0.36
C GLY A 239 -5.85 13.37 -0.63
N THR A 240 -6.92 14.00 -0.14
CA THR A 240 -7.11 15.46 -0.26
C THR A 240 -6.00 16.23 0.45
N THR A 241 -5.67 15.85 1.69
CA THR A 241 -4.61 16.50 2.47
C THR A 241 -3.25 16.30 1.82
N ALA A 242 -2.95 15.09 1.32
CA ALA A 242 -1.73 14.78 0.62
C ALA A 242 -1.57 15.61 -0.66
N ALA A 243 -2.63 15.72 -1.46
CA ALA A 243 -2.62 16.53 -2.68
C ALA A 243 -2.37 18.01 -2.38
N GLN A 244 -3.00 18.56 -1.34
CA GLN A 244 -2.78 19.95 -0.90
C GLN A 244 -1.34 20.19 -0.45
N GLN A 245 -0.77 19.28 0.34
CA GLN A 245 0.64 19.40 0.78
C GLN A 245 1.62 19.35 -0.39
N CYS A 246 1.35 18.48 -1.38
CA CYS A 246 2.15 18.39 -2.59
C CYS A 246 2.02 19.67 -3.44
N ALA A 247 0.79 20.11 -3.71
CA ALA A 247 0.53 21.33 -4.47
C ALA A 247 1.19 22.56 -3.84
N GLN A 248 1.09 22.71 -2.52
CA GLN A 248 1.71 23.82 -1.81
C GLN A 248 3.23 23.82 -2.00
N ARG A 249 3.89 22.66 -1.87
CA ARG A 249 5.34 22.54 -2.08
C ARG A 249 5.77 22.95 -3.48
N TRP A 250 4.99 22.56 -4.49
CA TRP A 250 5.25 22.92 -5.89
C TRP A 250 5.01 24.41 -6.15
N ALA A 251 3.94 24.97 -5.59
CA ALA A 251 3.67 26.41 -5.65
C ALA A 251 4.77 27.24 -4.96
N ASP A 252 5.25 26.81 -3.78
CA ASP A 252 6.37 27.45 -3.08
C ASP A 252 7.67 27.43 -3.88
N ALA A 253 7.80 26.50 -4.82
CA ALA A 253 8.91 26.41 -5.77
C ALA A 253 8.65 27.16 -7.10
N ASN A 254 7.58 27.96 -7.17
CA ASN A 254 7.12 28.70 -8.36
C ASN A 254 6.69 27.83 -9.55
N ALA A 255 6.24 26.60 -9.29
CA ALA A 255 5.57 25.78 -10.30
C ALA A 255 4.05 25.91 -10.19
N GLU A 256 3.35 25.78 -11.32
CA GLU A 256 1.89 25.69 -11.34
C GLU A 256 1.46 24.34 -10.75
N ALA A 257 0.46 24.34 -9.87
CA ALA A 257 -0.06 23.12 -9.27
C ALA A 257 -1.59 23.10 -9.32
N TYR A 258 -2.13 22.09 -10.00
CA TYR A 258 -3.56 21.88 -10.17
C TYR A 258 -4.00 20.66 -9.39
N ILE A 259 -5.01 20.78 -8.54
CA ILE A 259 -5.63 19.61 -7.90
C ILE A 259 -6.94 19.35 -8.62
N THR A 260 -7.07 18.18 -9.22
CA THR A 260 -8.34 17.68 -9.73
C THR A 260 -8.89 16.64 -8.78
N ARG A 261 -10.16 16.80 -8.42
CA ARG A 261 -10.88 15.80 -7.65
C ARG A 261 -11.40 14.78 -8.63
N GLN A 262 -10.91 13.55 -8.52
CA GLN A 262 -11.59 12.44 -9.15
C GLN A 262 -12.69 12.00 -8.20
N THR A 263 -13.92 12.46 -8.45
CA THR A 263 -15.10 11.75 -7.94
C THR A 263 -14.96 10.31 -8.43
N GLN A 264 -14.93 9.34 -7.51
CA GLN A 264 -14.95 7.93 -7.89
C GLN A 264 -16.04 7.75 -8.95
N ASN A 265 -15.62 7.33 -10.13
CA ASN A 265 -16.42 7.13 -11.32
C ASN A 265 -16.92 8.32 -12.14
N ASP A 266 -16.61 9.60 -11.90
CA ASP A 266 -17.27 10.63 -12.73
C ASP A 266 -16.70 10.70 -14.16
N LEU A 267 -15.38 10.53 -14.33
CA LEU A 267 -14.81 10.31 -15.68
C LEU A 267 -15.21 8.93 -16.26
N ASN A 268 -15.45 7.94 -15.39
CA ASN A 268 -15.77 6.57 -15.82
C ASN A 268 -17.27 6.39 -16.16
N ASP A 269 -18.16 7.18 -15.57
CA ASP A 269 -19.60 7.18 -15.77
C ASP A 269 -19.98 8.21 -16.85
N PHE A 270 -19.32 9.38 -16.91
CA PHE A 270 -19.51 10.35 -18.00
C PHE A 270 -19.12 9.77 -19.37
N LEU A 271 -18.10 8.90 -19.45
CA LEU A 271 -17.73 8.20 -20.69
C LEU A 271 -18.64 7.00 -21.01
N ARG A 272 -19.41 6.47 -20.05
CA ARG A 272 -20.41 5.42 -20.30
C ARG A 272 -21.71 5.95 -20.89
N GLU A 273 -22.01 7.24 -20.71
CA GLU A 273 -23.20 7.88 -21.27
C GLU A 273 -22.97 8.50 -22.67
N ALA A 274 -21.73 8.48 -23.17
CA ALA A 274 -21.35 9.10 -24.44
C ALA A 274 -21.04 8.12 -25.59
N VAL A 275 -21.35 6.83 -25.44
CA VAL A 275 -21.21 5.78 -26.47
C VAL A 275 -22.56 5.15 -26.80
#